data_AF-A0A4Y2D7M8-F1
#
_entry.id   AF-A0A4Y2D7M8-F1
#
_cell.length_a   1.000
_cell.length_b   1.000
_cell.length_c   1.000
_cell.angle_alpha   90.00
_cell.angle_beta   90.00
_cell.angle_gamma   90.00
#
_symmetry.space_group_name_H-M   'P 1'
#
loop_
_entity.id
_entity.type
_entity.pdbx_description
1 polymer ?
#
loop_
_entity_poly.entity_id
_entity_poly.type
_entity_poly.pdbx_seq_one_letter_code
_entity_poly.pdbx_strand_id
1 'polypeptide(L)'
;MGLVQPTSSPARLQLHCSENVDEEAVEQWINEDSTLECCEVLSDNDILSCVTCGSEETRNFEECPESDEENLVTHQKLSHCESQKLLHTEALLNYLKQEDESTPAEKMILRNLLSIICRRVNEKQKQTSIISFFTKQCGKLQLCFSF
;
A
#
# COMPACT_ATOMS: atom_id res chain seq x y z
N MET A 1 -12.69 -9.20 54.83
CA MET A 1 -13.42 -9.35 53.55
C MET A 1 -13.26 -8.04 52.79
N GLY A 2 -12.25 -7.94 51.93
CA GLY A 2 -11.85 -6.69 51.27
C GLY A 2 -12.69 -6.41 50.03
N LEU A 3 -13.26 -5.21 49.93
CA LEU A 3 -13.88 -4.68 48.72
C LEU A 3 -12.77 -4.30 47.73
N VAL A 4 -12.67 -5.01 46.62
CA VAL A 4 -11.80 -4.66 45.50
C VAL A 4 -12.49 -3.55 44.70
N GLN A 5 -11.91 -2.35 44.70
CA GLN A 5 -12.37 -1.27 43.82
C GLN A 5 -11.96 -1.55 42.37
N PRO A 6 -12.79 -1.22 41.37
CA PRO A 6 -12.37 -1.23 39.98
C PRO A 6 -11.38 -0.09 39.76
N THR A 7 -10.15 -0.42 39.37
CA THR A 7 -9.17 0.52 38.88
C THR A 7 -9.68 1.14 37.57
N SER A 8 -10.03 2.42 37.65
CA SER A 8 -10.25 3.29 36.49
C SER A 8 -8.98 3.29 35.62
N SER A 9 -9.05 2.68 34.43
CA SER A 9 -8.02 2.81 33.40
C SER A 9 -8.08 4.21 32.80
N PRO A 10 -7.02 5.04 32.87
CA PRO A 10 -7.02 6.40 32.33
C PRO A 10 -6.56 6.41 30.86
N ALA A 11 -7.09 5.53 30.02
CA ALA A 11 -6.71 5.46 28.61
C ALA A 11 -7.89 5.14 27.67
N ARG A 12 -9.08 5.66 27.96
CA ARG A 12 -10.09 5.90 26.91
C ARG A 12 -9.74 7.23 26.29
N LEU A 13 -8.92 7.21 25.23
CA LEU A 13 -8.78 8.35 24.33
C LEU A 13 -10.19 8.74 23.90
N GLN A 14 -10.69 9.86 24.42
CA GLN A 14 -11.87 10.51 23.89
C GLN A 14 -11.51 10.96 22.47
N LEU A 15 -11.85 10.15 21.48
CA LEU A 15 -11.75 10.54 20.09
C LEU A 15 -12.89 11.52 19.81
N HIS A 16 -12.68 12.78 20.19
CA HIS A 16 -13.55 13.88 19.80
C HIS A 16 -12.96 14.57 18.54
N CYS A 17 -12.68 13.77 17.50
CA CYS A 17 -12.05 14.24 16.27
C CYS A 17 -13.03 14.23 15.09
N SER A 18 -14.26 14.71 15.29
CA SER A 18 -15.02 15.30 14.19
C SER A 18 -14.89 16.81 14.32
N GLU A 19 -13.97 17.41 13.57
CA GLU A 19 -14.07 18.83 13.30
C GLU A 19 -15.35 19.01 12.49
N ASN A 20 -16.30 19.76 13.04
CA ASN A 20 -17.56 20.00 12.39
C ASN A 20 -17.28 20.94 11.22
N VAL A 21 -17.21 20.41 10.00
CA VAL A 21 -17.13 21.24 8.80
C VAL A 21 -18.48 21.93 8.65
N ASP A 22 -18.50 23.23 8.91
CA ASP A 22 -19.70 24.03 8.77
C ASP A 22 -20.03 24.27 7.28
N GLU A 23 -21.29 24.62 7.03
CA GLU A 23 -21.80 24.85 5.67
C GLU A 23 -21.05 25.99 4.97
N GLU A 24 -20.59 26.99 5.72
CA GLU A 24 -19.83 28.12 5.21
C GLU A 24 -18.42 27.70 4.74
N ALA A 25 -17.76 26.78 5.46
CA ALA A 25 -16.48 26.20 5.05
C ALA A 25 -16.60 25.36 3.77
N VAL A 26 -17.71 24.64 3.59
CA VAL A 26 -18.00 23.92 2.35
C VAL A 26 -18.29 24.89 1.20
N GLU A 27 -19.08 25.93 1.44
CA GLU A 27 -19.36 26.97 0.45
C GLU A 27 -18.09 27.74 0.05
N GLN A 28 -17.19 28.02 1.00
CA GLN A 28 -15.89 28.62 0.71
C GLN A 28 -15.01 27.70 -0.13
N TRP A 29 -14.93 26.41 0.19
CA TRP A 29 -14.19 25.45 -0.64
C TRP A 29 -14.71 25.38 -2.08
N ILE A 30 -16.03 25.41 -2.26
CA ILE A 30 -16.66 25.38 -3.59
C ILE A 30 -16.45 26.70 -4.34
N ASN A 31 -16.49 27.84 -3.64
CA ASN A 31 -16.24 29.15 -4.22
C ASN A 31 -14.76 29.34 -4.59
N GLU A 32 -13.82 28.85 -3.77
CA GLU A 32 -12.39 28.85 -4.08
C GLU A 32 -12.13 28.03 -5.34
N ASP A 33 -12.68 26.81 -5.44
CA ASP A 33 -12.57 25.96 -6.63
C ASP A 33 -13.20 26.62 -7.89
N SER A 34 -14.27 27.40 -7.70
CA SER A 34 -14.93 28.14 -8.79
C SER A 34 -14.20 29.43 -9.20
N THR A 35 -13.40 30.02 -8.32
CA THR A 35 -12.61 31.24 -8.61
C THR A 35 -11.19 30.93 -9.11
N LEU A 36 -10.75 29.67 -9.02
CA LEU A 36 -9.54 29.20 -9.67
C LEU A 36 -9.73 29.20 -11.19
N GLU A 37 -9.45 30.35 -11.81
CA GLU A 37 -9.35 30.56 -13.26
C GLU A 37 -8.29 29.65 -13.94
N CYS A 38 -7.54 28.88 -13.15
CA CYS A 38 -6.44 28.02 -13.58
C CYS A 38 -6.83 26.58 -13.98
N CYS A 39 -8.10 26.19 -13.93
CA CYS A 39 -8.52 24.89 -14.44
C CYS A 39 -8.61 24.93 -15.98
N GLU A 40 -7.46 24.93 -16.64
CA GLU A 40 -7.38 24.74 -18.09
C GLU A 40 -8.01 23.39 -18.46
N VAL A 41 -9.07 23.43 -19.26
CA VAL A 41 -9.69 22.23 -19.80
C VAL A 41 -8.72 21.61 -20.79
N LEU A 42 -8.01 20.57 -20.36
CA LEU A 42 -7.13 19.79 -21.23
C LEU A 42 -7.95 19.18 -22.37
N SER A 43 -7.49 19.32 -23.61
CA SER A 43 -8.11 18.65 -24.73
C SER A 43 -7.79 17.16 -24.70
N ASP A 44 -8.61 16.34 -25.37
CA ASP A 44 -8.37 14.90 -25.48
C ASP A 44 -6.96 14.59 -26.03
N ASN A 45 -6.42 15.45 -26.89
CA ASN A 45 -5.06 15.32 -27.41
C ASN A 45 -3.99 15.62 -26.36
N ASP A 46 -4.23 16.56 -25.45
CA ASP A 46 -3.29 16.90 -24.36
C ASP A 46 -3.24 15.76 -23.33
N ILE A 47 -4.39 15.15 -23.04
CA ILE A 47 -4.50 13.96 -22.18
C ILE A 47 -3.77 12.77 -22.83
N LEU A 48 -4.02 12.52 -24.12
CA LEU A 48 -3.36 11.44 -24.85
C LEU A 48 -1.84 11.66 -24.95
N SER A 49 -1.39 12.90 -25.14
CA SER A 49 0.02 13.29 -25.12
C SER A 49 0.68 12.95 -23.78
N CYS A 50 0.06 13.30 -22.66
CA CYS A 50 0.54 12.91 -21.32
C CYS A 50 0.61 11.39 -21.11
N VAL A 51 -0.33 10.64 -21.70
CA VAL A 51 -0.38 9.17 -21.60
C VAL A 51 0.64 8.48 -22.51
N THR A 52 1.01 9.11 -23.64
CA THR A 52 1.94 8.53 -24.62
C THR A 52 3.37 9.06 -24.55
N CYS A 53 3.63 10.20 -23.92
CA CYS A 53 4.99 10.73 -23.76
C CYS A 53 5.74 10.04 -22.63
N GLY A 54 6.56 9.04 -23.00
CA GLY A 54 7.77 8.74 -22.26
C GLY A 54 8.76 9.90 -22.39
N SER A 55 8.90 10.69 -21.32
CA SER A 55 10.04 11.53 -20.93
C SER A 55 10.94 12.08 -22.07
N GLU A 56 10.73 13.35 -22.47
CA GLU A 56 11.69 14.38 -22.94
C GLU A 56 10.91 15.45 -23.76
N GLU A 57 10.97 16.78 -23.62
CA GLU A 57 11.33 17.74 -22.56
C GLU A 57 10.95 19.14 -23.08
N THR A 58 10.60 20.07 -22.18
CA THR A 58 10.69 21.55 -22.30
C THR A 58 9.82 22.32 -23.32
N ARG A 59 8.73 22.95 -22.83
CA ARG A 59 8.41 24.37 -23.14
C ARG A 59 7.39 24.95 -22.14
N ASN A 60 7.89 25.87 -21.32
CA ASN A 60 7.18 26.97 -20.64
C ASN A 60 5.94 26.61 -19.79
N PHE A 61 6.15 26.17 -18.55
CA PHE A 61 5.27 26.58 -17.46
C PHE A 61 6.07 27.54 -16.57
N GLU A 62 5.51 28.71 -16.38
CA GLU A 62 6.04 29.78 -15.53
C GLU A 62 6.27 29.25 -14.11
N GLU A 63 7.38 29.70 -13.53
CA GLU A 63 7.99 29.28 -12.28
C GLU A 63 6.97 29.30 -11.12
N CYS A 64 6.54 28.12 -10.68
CA CYS A 64 5.78 27.96 -9.44
C CYS A 64 6.77 28.09 -8.27
N PRO A 65 6.54 28.98 -7.28
CA PRO A 65 7.47 29.13 -6.17
C PRO A 65 7.57 27.82 -5.39
N GLU A 66 8.81 27.49 -5.05
CA GLU A 66 9.26 26.32 -4.28
C GLU A 66 8.41 26.17 -3.01
N SER A 67 7.44 25.24 -3.04
CA SER A 67 6.71 24.83 -1.84
C SER A 67 7.56 23.80 -1.12
N ASP A 68 8.43 24.29 -0.24
CA ASP A 68 9.17 23.51 0.73
C ASP A 68 8.22 22.83 1.72
N GLU A 69 7.65 21.68 1.37
CA GLU A 69 7.14 20.75 2.39
C GLU A 69 7.31 19.29 1.95
N GLU A 70 8.49 18.78 2.32
CA GLU A 70 8.80 17.40 2.69
C GLU A 70 7.61 16.42 2.74
N ASN A 71 7.31 15.79 1.60
CA ASN A 71 7.06 14.35 1.62
C ASN A 71 7.44 13.74 0.28
N LEU A 72 8.72 13.39 0.16
CA LEU A 72 9.22 12.44 -0.82
C LEU A 72 8.59 11.07 -0.56
N VAL A 73 7.29 10.91 -0.83
CA VAL A 73 6.73 9.61 -1.19
C VAL A 73 7.31 9.31 -2.56
N THR A 74 8.51 8.75 -2.54
CA THR A 74 8.99 7.94 -3.63
C THR A 74 7.85 6.99 -3.99
N HIS A 75 7.21 7.20 -5.13
CA HIS A 75 6.34 6.21 -5.75
C HIS A 75 7.26 5.08 -6.21
N GLN A 76 7.82 4.36 -5.24
CA GLN A 76 8.47 3.10 -5.45
C GLN A 76 7.36 2.23 -6.02
N LYS A 77 7.42 1.97 -7.32
CA LYS A 77 6.62 0.96 -8.00
C LYS A 77 7.03 -0.38 -7.40
N LEU A 78 6.52 -0.65 -6.19
CA LEU A 78 6.75 -1.88 -5.45
C LEU A 78 6.17 -2.97 -6.32
N SER A 79 7.06 -3.65 -7.05
CA SER A 79 6.69 -4.82 -7.84
C SER A 79 6.00 -5.77 -6.87
N HIS A 80 4.69 -5.90 -7.04
CA HIS A 80 3.82 -6.60 -6.12
C HIS A 80 3.95 -8.10 -6.39
N CYS A 81 5.08 -8.67 -5.97
CA CYS A 81 5.35 -10.09 -6.13
C CYS A 81 4.33 -10.89 -5.31
N GLU A 82 3.79 -11.97 -5.88
CA GLU A 82 2.82 -12.84 -5.20
C GLU A 82 3.33 -13.32 -3.82
N SER A 83 4.63 -13.53 -3.68
CA SER A 83 5.25 -13.94 -2.41
C SER A 83 5.07 -12.89 -1.32
N GLN A 84 5.15 -11.59 -1.67
CA GLN A 84 4.95 -10.49 -0.73
C GLN A 84 3.48 -10.38 -0.31
N LYS A 85 2.54 -10.58 -1.24
CA LYS A 85 1.10 -10.66 -0.92
C LYS A 85 0.80 -11.74 0.12
N LEU A 86 1.37 -12.92 -0.07
CA LEU A 86 1.14 -14.06 0.82
C LEU A 86 1.66 -13.80 2.24
N LEU A 87 2.84 -13.18 2.38
CA LEU A 87 3.41 -12.81 3.69
C LEU A 87 2.55 -11.76 4.43
N HIS A 88 2.08 -10.72 3.73
CA HIS A 88 1.19 -9.73 4.35
C HIS A 88 -0.15 -10.35 4.77
N THR A 89 -0.68 -11.29 3.98
CA THR A 89 -1.90 -12.02 4.32
C THR A 89 -1.69 -12.93 5.53
N GLU A 90 -0.56 -13.61 5.63
CA GLU A 90 -0.20 -14.44 6.79
C GLU A 90 -0.16 -13.62 8.08
N ALA A 91 0.48 -12.44 8.05
CA ALA A 91 0.55 -11.55 9.21
C ALA A 91 -0.84 -11.09 9.66
N LEU A 92 -1.70 -10.69 8.71
CA LEU A 92 -3.08 -10.27 9.00
C LEU A 92 -3.90 -11.42 9.63
N LEU A 93 -3.84 -12.62 9.06
CA LEU A 93 -4.58 -13.77 9.60
C LEU A 93 -4.09 -14.17 10.99
N ASN A 94 -2.80 -14.00 11.26
CA ASN A 94 -2.24 -14.31 12.58
C ASN A 94 -2.65 -13.28 13.64
N TYR A 95 -2.82 -12.02 13.25
CA TYR A 95 -3.42 -10.98 14.09
C TYR A 95 -4.88 -11.32 14.42
N LEU A 96 -5.72 -11.53 13.39
CA LEU A 96 -7.14 -11.86 13.57
C LEU A 96 -7.35 -13.11 14.43
N LYS A 97 -6.48 -14.12 14.28
CA LYS A 97 -6.58 -15.35 15.06
C LYS A 97 -6.28 -15.15 16.55
N GLN A 98 -5.41 -14.18 16.88
CA GLN A 98 -5.04 -13.85 18.26
C GLN A 98 -6.04 -12.90 18.92
N GLU A 99 -6.89 -12.25 18.14
CA GLU A 99 -7.97 -11.40 18.65
C GLU A 99 -8.88 -12.18 19.61
N ASP A 100 -9.15 -11.58 20.77
CA ASP A 100 -9.96 -12.18 21.82
C ASP A 100 -11.45 -12.25 21.43
N GLU A 101 -11.89 -11.35 20.54
CA GLU A 101 -13.26 -11.27 20.02
C GLU A 101 -13.57 -12.38 18.99
N SER A 102 -12.55 -13.02 18.42
CA SER A 102 -12.74 -14.10 17.44
C SER A 102 -13.37 -15.35 18.06
N THR A 103 -14.48 -15.78 17.49
CA THR A 103 -15.20 -17.00 17.86
C THR A 103 -14.38 -18.26 17.60
N PRO A 104 -14.68 -19.39 18.26
CA PRO A 104 -14.00 -20.66 18.00
C PRO A 104 -14.07 -21.11 16.53
N ALA A 105 -15.20 -20.86 15.86
CA ALA A 105 -15.40 -21.19 14.44
C ALA A 105 -14.49 -20.35 13.54
N GLU A 106 -14.39 -19.04 13.78
CA GLU A 106 -13.47 -18.15 13.05
C GLU A 106 -12.01 -18.58 13.25
N LYS A 107 -11.61 -18.91 14.48
CA LYS A 107 -10.26 -19.42 14.77
C LYS A 107 -9.95 -20.73 14.02
N MET A 108 -10.95 -21.57 13.75
CA MET A 108 -10.77 -22.75 12.89
C MET A 108 -10.59 -22.38 11.42
N ILE A 109 -11.41 -21.46 10.90
CA ILE A 109 -11.32 -20.97 9.51
C ILE A 109 -9.97 -20.29 9.28
N LEU A 110 -9.54 -19.41 10.17
CA LEU A 110 -8.25 -18.72 10.11
C LEU A 110 -7.07 -19.71 10.14
N ARG A 111 -7.13 -20.76 10.97
CA ARG A 111 -6.13 -21.84 10.97
C ARG A 111 -6.07 -22.56 9.61
N ASN A 112 -7.21 -22.85 8.99
CA ASN A 112 -7.25 -23.47 7.67
C ASN A 112 -6.63 -22.55 6.60
N LEU A 113 -7.00 -21.27 6.59
CA LEU A 113 -6.43 -20.28 5.67
C LEU A 113 -4.91 -20.14 5.82
N LEU A 114 -4.41 -20.09 7.07
CA LEU A 114 -2.98 -20.10 7.35
C LEU A 114 -2.30 -21.35 6.76
N SER A 115 -2.89 -22.53 6.93
CA SER A 115 -2.32 -23.77 6.36
C SER A 115 -2.21 -23.72 4.82
N ILE A 116 -3.19 -23.10 4.15
CA ILE A 116 -3.19 -22.92 2.69
C ILE A 116 -2.06 -21.98 2.27
N ILE A 117 -1.88 -20.86 3.00
CA ILE A 117 -0.83 -19.88 2.70
C ILE A 117 0.55 -20.46 2.93
N CYS A 118 0.80 -21.09 4.09
CA CYS A 118 2.09 -21.72 4.39
C CYS A 118 2.47 -22.77 3.33
N ARG A 119 1.48 -23.56 2.87
CA ARG A 119 1.70 -24.51 1.78
C ARG A 119 2.11 -23.82 0.48
N ARG A 120 1.41 -22.76 0.06
CA ARG A 120 1.73 -22.01 -1.16
C ARG A 120 3.11 -21.34 -1.09
N VAL A 121 3.46 -20.75 0.04
CA VAL A 121 4.79 -20.15 0.26
C VAL A 121 5.87 -21.21 0.11
N ASN A 122 5.70 -22.38 0.74
CA ASN A 122 6.65 -23.49 0.63
C ASN A 122 6.77 -24.04 -0.81
N GLU A 123 5.65 -24.17 -1.53
CA GLU A 123 5.64 -24.59 -2.95
C GLU A 123 6.39 -23.59 -3.84
N LYS A 124 6.11 -22.29 -3.69
CA LYS A 124 6.82 -21.22 -4.42
C LYS A 124 8.30 -21.19 -4.07
N GLN A 125 8.66 -21.36 -2.80
CA GLN A 125 10.05 -21.43 -2.36
C GLN A 125 10.78 -22.59 -3.04
N LYS A 126 10.19 -23.79 -3.09
CA LYS A 126 10.77 -24.95 -3.80
C LYS A 126 10.96 -24.68 -5.28
N GLN A 127 9.95 -24.12 -5.96
CA GLN A 127 10.05 -23.75 -7.37
C GLN A 127 11.19 -22.75 -7.60
N THR A 128 11.29 -21.71 -6.78
CA THR A 128 12.37 -20.72 -6.83
C THR A 128 13.74 -21.37 -6.61
N SER A 129 13.87 -22.29 -5.63
CA SER A 129 15.12 -23.02 -5.39
C SER A 129 15.53 -23.86 -6.60
N ILE A 130 14.59 -24.61 -7.21
CA ILE A 130 14.85 -25.43 -8.40
C ILE A 130 15.26 -24.55 -9.59
N ILE A 131 14.50 -23.48 -9.87
CA ILE A 131 14.83 -22.55 -10.95
C ILE A 131 16.21 -21.94 -10.72
N SER A 132 16.51 -21.50 -9.49
CA SER A 132 17.81 -20.92 -9.15
C SER A 132 18.97 -21.89 -9.35
N PHE A 133 18.75 -23.18 -9.11
CA PHE A 133 19.75 -24.22 -9.34
C PHE A 133 20.05 -24.34 -10.83
N PHE A 134 19.02 -24.45 -11.67
CA PHE A 134 19.20 -24.57 -13.11
C PHE A 134 19.73 -23.31 -13.76
N THR A 135 19.32 -22.11 -13.33
CA THR A 135 19.89 -20.86 -13.87
C THR A 135 21.37 -20.70 -13.53
N LYS A 136 21.80 -21.10 -12.33
CA LYS A 136 23.22 -21.14 -11.95
C LYS A 136 24.03 -22.13 -12.78
N GLN A 137 23.47 -23.30 -13.11
CA GLN A 137 24.16 -24.31 -13.91
C GLN A 137 24.15 -23.98 -15.41
N CYS A 138 23.05 -23.46 -15.96
CA CYS A 138 23.00 -22.98 -17.35
C CYS A 138 23.93 -21.77 -17.57
N GLY A 139 24.00 -20.83 -16.63
CA GLY A 139 24.97 -19.73 -16.70
C GLY A 139 26.43 -20.20 -16.68
N LYS A 140 26.73 -21.27 -15.93
CA LYS A 140 28.04 -21.94 -15.97
C LYS A 140 28.29 -22.64 -17.30
N LEU A 141 27.31 -23.34 -17.85
CA LEU A 141 27.44 -24.03 -19.14
C LEU A 141 27.59 -23.04 -20.30
N GLN A 142 26.91 -21.90 -20.27
CA GLN A 142 27.02 -20.88 -21.31
C GLN A 142 28.43 -20.22 -21.33
N LEU A 143 29.09 -20.10 -20.18
CA LEU A 143 30.51 -19.69 -20.07
C LEU A 143 31.49 -20.77 -20.56
N CYS A 144 31.10 -22.05 -20.58
CA CYS A 144 31.95 -23.14 -21.07
C CYS A 144 31.88 -23.36 -22.59
N PHE A 145 30.90 -22.76 -23.29
CA PHE A 145 30.70 -22.91 -24.74
C PHE A 145 30.94 -21.62 -25.56
N SER A 146 31.37 -20.53 -24.93
CA SER A 146 31.91 -19.38 -25.66
C SER A 146 33.34 -19.69 -26.10
N PHE A 147 33.48 -20.24 -27.30
CA PHE A 147 34.74 -20.28 -28.06
C PHE A 147 34.92 -18.98 -28.86
#